data_AF-A0A1Q6RQL7-F1
#
_entry.id   AF-A0A1Q6RQL7-F1
#
_cell.length_a   1.000
_cell.length_b   1.000
_cell.length_c   1.000
_cell.angle_alpha   90.00
_cell.angle_beta   90.00
_cell.angle_gamma   90.00
#
_symmetry.space_group_name_H-M   'P 1'
#
loop_
_entity.id
_entity.type
_entity.pdbx_description
1 polymer ?
#
loop_
_entity_poly.entity_id
_entity_poly.type
_entity_poly.pdbx_seq_one_letter_code
_entity_poly.pdbx_strand_id
1 'polypeptide(L)'
;MMNFNDLRLTNKKETVFLPSNLRCKLSEILAEKRPDIEQASIGRMSIIPGSEIYKQRNAFYEKYKDKFSDSIYEKDYPVERYEAFISRIEPEQIFEKVKYFYLGKEDKEFLRWDTKASQSCLTKVSGSDGDVVVLPLDCSKFAAVGDFETLEKLNFLINEKELTEPDIELIFSAIRLKDRERRD
;
A
#
# COMPACT_ATOMS: atom_id res chain seq x y z
N MET A 1 13.34 -13.98 -2.99
CA MET A 1 13.51 -12.53 -3.17
C MET A 1 12.66 -12.09 -4.33
N MET A 2 11.70 -11.22 -4.06
CA MET A 2 10.76 -10.72 -5.05
C MET A 2 11.47 -9.74 -6.00
N ASN A 3 11.80 -10.18 -7.22
CA ASN A 3 12.42 -9.33 -8.24
C ASN A 3 11.35 -8.70 -9.13
N PHE A 4 11.46 -7.40 -9.43
CA PHE A 4 10.58 -6.66 -10.35
C PHE A 4 11.32 -6.11 -11.57
N ASN A 5 12.63 -6.35 -11.68
CA ASN A 5 13.45 -5.88 -12.82
C ASN A 5 13.24 -6.75 -14.07
N ASP A 6 12.69 -7.95 -13.90
CA ASP A 6 12.39 -8.93 -14.96
C ASP A 6 10.98 -8.78 -15.55
N LEU A 7 10.22 -7.77 -15.11
CA LEU A 7 8.87 -7.51 -15.63
C LEU A 7 8.88 -7.24 -17.13
N ARG A 8 8.07 -8.00 -17.86
CA ARG A 8 7.82 -7.77 -19.28
C ARG A 8 6.73 -6.73 -19.47
N LEU A 9 7.02 -5.77 -20.34
CA LEU A 9 6.10 -4.70 -20.70
C LEU A 9 5.51 -4.94 -22.08
N THR A 10 4.23 -4.64 -22.22
CA THR A 10 3.49 -4.68 -23.48
C THR A 10 3.36 -3.28 -24.06
N ASN A 11 3.03 -3.20 -25.36
CA ASN A 11 2.92 -1.93 -26.07
C ASN A 11 1.67 -1.11 -25.70
N LYS A 12 0.72 -1.71 -24.97
CA LYS A 12 -0.57 -1.11 -24.62
C LYS A 12 -0.83 -1.30 -23.13
N LYS A 13 -1.64 -0.43 -22.53
CA LYS A 13 -2.10 -0.64 -21.16
C LYS A 13 -3.10 -1.79 -21.15
N GLU A 14 -2.93 -2.70 -20.22
CA GLU A 14 -3.83 -3.81 -19.95
C GLU A 14 -4.45 -3.64 -18.57
N THR A 15 -5.68 -4.12 -18.44
CA THR A 15 -6.43 -4.08 -17.18
C THR A 15 -6.47 -5.48 -16.60
N VAL A 16 -5.92 -5.63 -15.40
CA VAL A 16 -5.99 -6.85 -14.59
C VAL A 16 -6.82 -6.56 -13.37
N PHE A 17 -7.69 -7.48 -12.97
CA PHE A 17 -8.48 -7.32 -11.75
C PHE A 17 -7.86 -8.15 -10.63
N LEU A 18 -7.59 -7.52 -9.50
CA LEU A 18 -6.95 -8.16 -8.35
C LEU A 18 -7.77 -7.90 -7.09
N PRO A 19 -7.77 -8.80 -6.09
CA PRO A 19 -8.27 -8.48 -4.77
C PRO A 19 -7.66 -7.17 -4.25
N SER A 20 -8.46 -6.27 -3.65
CA SER A 20 -8.04 -4.93 -3.23
C SER A 20 -6.68 -4.92 -2.54
N ASN A 21 -6.47 -5.82 -1.56
CA ASN A 21 -5.20 -5.89 -0.82
C ASN A 21 -4.02 -6.22 -1.74
N LEU A 22 -4.14 -7.22 -2.63
CA LEU A 22 -3.06 -7.56 -3.57
C LEU A 22 -2.78 -6.42 -4.55
N ARG A 23 -3.82 -5.72 -5.00
CA ARG A 23 -3.69 -4.54 -5.84
C ARG A 23 -2.93 -3.41 -5.12
N CYS A 24 -3.28 -3.11 -3.87
CA CYS A 24 -2.58 -2.11 -3.05
C CYS A 24 -1.10 -2.45 -2.92
N LYS A 25 -0.80 -3.67 -2.45
CA LYS A 25 0.58 -4.13 -2.24
C LYS A 25 1.40 -4.08 -3.53
N LEU A 26 0.82 -4.51 -4.64
CA LEU A 26 1.48 -4.46 -5.95
C LEU A 26 1.82 -3.02 -6.34
N SER A 27 0.86 -2.10 -6.20
CA SER A 27 1.05 -0.71 -6.57
C SER A 27 2.11 -0.01 -5.73
N GLU A 28 2.10 -0.22 -4.42
CA GLU A 28 3.07 0.37 -3.49
C GLU A 28 4.49 -0.11 -3.80
N ILE A 29 4.67 -1.42 -3.98
CA ILE A 29 6.00 -1.97 -4.28
C ILE A 29 6.48 -1.55 -5.67
N LEU A 30 5.60 -1.48 -6.66
CA LEU A 30 5.98 -0.96 -7.98
C LEU A 30 6.38 0.51 -7.91
N ALA A 31 5.68 1.33 -7.13
CA ALA A 31 6.06 2.74 -6.95
C ALA A 31 7.45 2.90 -6.31
N GLU A 32 7.79 2.02 -5.36
CA GLU A 32 9.12 2.03 -4.72
C GLU A 32 10.22 1.46 -5.62
N LYS A 33 9.99 0.29 -6.22
CA LYS A 33 11.04 -0.49 -6.91
C LYS A 33 11.14 -0.21 -8.41
N ARG A 34 10.04 0.21 -9.05
CA ARG A 34 9.92 0.46 -10.49
C ARG A 34 9.06 1.71 -10.76
N PRO A 35 9.46 2.89 -10.24
CA PRO A 35 8.72 4.14 -10.44
C PRO A 35 8.63 4.55 -11.93
N ASP A 36 9.46 3.95 -12.79
CA ASP A 36 9.42 4.11 -14.24
C ASP A 36 8.17 3.48 -14.89
N ILE A 37 7.51 2.54 -14.22
CA ILE A 37 6.31 1.88 -14.74
C ILE A 37 5.07 2.69 -14.36
N GLU A 38 4.47 3.33 -15.37
CA GLU A 38 3.19 4.00 -15.21
C GLU A 38 2.07 3.00 -14.85
N GLN A 39 1.34 3.30 -13.78
CA GLN A 39 0.22 2.50 -13.29
C GLN A 39 -0.96 3.39 -12.90
N ALA A 40 -2.17 2.88 -13.06
CA ALA A 40 -3.40 3.48 -12.59
C ALA A 40 -4.30 2.41 -11.95
N SER A 41 -5.23 2.84 -11.12
CA SER A 41 -6.18 1.93 -10.46
C SER A 41 -7.59 2.48 -10.48
N ILE A 42 -8.57 1.58 -10.60
CA ILE A 42 -9.99 1.90 -10.37
C ILE A 42 -10.41 1.13 -9.13
N GLY A 43 -10.66 1.87 -8.04
CA GLY A 43 -11.10 1.31 -6.78
C GLY A 43 -12.51 0.72 -6.88
N ARG A 44 -12.82 -0.24 -5.99
CA ARG A 44 -14.08 -0.99 -6.02
C ARG A 44 -15.34 -0.11 -6.01
N MET A 45 -15.30 1.01 -5.28
CA MET A 45 -16.44 1.95 -5.16
C MET A 45 -16.72 2.71 -6.47
N SER A 46 -15.72 2.79 -7.35
CA SER A 46 -15.83 3.46 -8.66
C SER A 46 -16.30 2.49 -9.77
N ILE A 47 -16.39 1.18 -9.49
CA ILE A 47 -16.88 0.18 -10.44
C ILE A 47 -18.40 0.06 -10.31
N ILE A 48 -19.11 0.89 -11.08
CA ILE A 48 -20.57 0.98 -11.04
C ILE A 48 -21.20 -0.27 -11.67
N PRO A 49 -22.21 -0.91 -11.05
CA PRO A 49 -22.94 -2.04 -11.63
C PRO A 49 -23.43 -1.77 -13.06
N GLY A 50 -23.22 -2.72 -13.97
CA GLY A 50 -23.63 -2.62 -15.38
C GLY A 50 -22.68 -1.84 -16.31
N SER A 51 -21.70 -1.11 -15.75
CA SER A 51 -20.66 -0.44 -16.55
C SER A 51 -19.77 -1.43 -17.31
N GLU A 52 -19.04 -0.93 -18.30
CA GLU A 52 -18.11 -1.76 -19.08
C GLU A 52 -17.02 -2.39 -18.20
N ILE A 53 -16.42 -1.61 -17.30
CA ILE A 53 -15.41 -2.11 -16.36
C ILE A 53 -16.00 -3.14 -15.38
N TYR A 54 -17.27 -3.01 -14.99
CA TYR A 54 -17.97 -4.00 -14.16
C TYR A 54 -18.11 -5.35 -14.90
N LYS A 55 -18.48 -5.32 -16.18
CA LYS A 55 -18.56 -6.53 -17.01
C LYS A 55 -17.19 -7.18 -17.19
N GLN A 56 -16.16 -6.38 -17.45
CA GLN A 56 -14.78 -6.85 -17.57
C GLN A 56 -14.28 -7.51 -16.28
N ARG A 57 -14.57 -6.92 -15.11
CA ARG A 57 -14.22 -7.50 -13.80
C ARG A 57 -14.85 -8.87 -13.61
N ASN A 58 -16.15 -8.99 -13.87
CA ASN A 58 -16.86 -10.25 -13.67
C ASN A 58 -16.37 -11.33 -14.66
N ALA A 59 -16.15 -10.97 -15.93
CA ALA A 59 -15.58 -11.89 -16.92
C ALA A 59 -14.15 -12.31 -16.54
N PHE A 60 -13.34 -11.39 -16.04
CA PHE A 60 -12.00 -11.68 -15.54
C PHE A 60 -12.04 -12.65 -14.35
N TYR A 61 -12.91 -12.39 -13.37
CA TYR A 61 -13.05 -13.24 -12.18
C TYR A 61 -13.40 -14.68 -12.57
N GLU A 62 -14.40 -14.87 -13.43
CA GLU A 62 -14.77 -16.21 -13.88
C GLU A 62 -13.63 -16.94 -14.61
N LYS A 63 -12.80 -16.21 -15.34
CA LYS A 63 -11.67 -16.78 -16.09
C LYS A 63 -10.45 -17.11 -15.21
N TYR A 64 -10.21 -16.34 -14.15
CA TYR A 64 -8.93 -16.38 -13.43
C TYR A 64 -9.04 -16.62 -11.91
N LYS A 65 -10.24 -16.80 -11.35
CA LYS A 65 -10.41 -17.08 -9.91
C LYS A 65 -9.58 -18.27 -9.41
N ASP A 66 -9.42 -19.29 -10.25
CA ASP A 66 -8.65 -20.49 -9.89
C ASP A 66 -7.13 -20.24 -9.81
N LYS A 67 -6.61 -19.12 -10.35
CA LYS A 67 -5.19 -18.74 -10.17
C LYS A 67 -4.87 -18.30 -8.73
N PHE A 68 -5.88 -18.10 -7.88
CA PHE A 68 -5.74 -17.74 -6.47
C PHE A 68 -6.12 -18.89 -5.51
N SER A 69 -6.20 -20.13 -6.02
CA SER A 69 -6.66 -21.31 -5.26
C SER A 69 -5.82 -21.69 -4.05
N ASP A 70 -4.58 -21.19 -3.95
CA ASP A 70 -3.66 -21.53 -2.85
C ASP A 70 -3.53 -20.36 -1.87
N SER A 71 -4.60 -19.56 -1.72
CA SER A 71 -4.55 -18.28 -1.02
C SER A 71 -5.83 -18.00 -0.24
N ILE A 72 -5.78 -17.01 0.66
CA ILE A 72 -6.99 -16.49 1.33
C ILE A 72 -8.02 -15.86 0.37
N TYR A 73 -7.68 -15.72 -0.91
CA TYR A 73 -8.54 -15.24 -1.99
C TYR A 73 -9.10 -16.39 -2.84
N GLU A 74 -9.08 -17.60 -2.28
CA GLU A 74 -9.69 -18.81 -2.81
C GLU A 74 -11.13 -18.60 -3.30
N LYS A 75 -11.61 -19.59 -4.06
CA LYS A 75 -12.95 -19.67 -4.61
C LYS A 75 -13.97 -19.34 -3.51
N ASP A 76 -14.72 -18.25 -3.71
CA ASP A 76 -15.68 -17.58 -2.80
C ASP A 76 -15.25 -16.18 -2.30
N TYR A 77 -14.03 -15.72 -2.61
CA TYR A 77 -13.68 -14.32 -2.38
C TYR A 77 -14.57 -13.38 -3.22
N PRO A 78 -15.27 -12.39 -2.61
CA PRO A 78 -16.28 -11.60 -3.31
C PRO A 78 -15.71 -10.86 -4.52
N VAL A 79 -16.33 -11.03 -5.69
CA VAL A 79 -15.92 -10.35 -6.93
C VAL A 79 -15.98 -8.82 -6.80
N GLU A 80 -16.84 -8.30 -5.93
CA GLU A 80 -16.96 -6.87 -5.63
C GLU A 80 -15.73 -6.29 -4.93
N ARG A 81 -14.89 -7.15 -4.36
CA ARG A 81 -13.61 -6.76 -3.74
C ARG A 81 -12.44 -6.81 -4.71
N TYR A 82 -12.67 -7.10 -5.98
CA TYR A 82 -11.66 -6.97 -7.03
C TYR A 82 -11.62 -5.53 -7.56
N GLU A 83 -10.42 -4.99 -7.65
CA GLU A 83 -10.12 -3.65 -8.15
C GLU A 83 -9.34 -3.75 -9.46
N ALA A 84 -9.49 -2.73 -10.32
CA ALA A 84 -8.75 -2.68 -11.57
C ALA A 84 -7.33 -2.17 -11.32
N PHE A 85 -6.35 -2.90 -11.84
CA PHE A 85 -4.96 -2.50 -11.97
C PHE A 85 -4.65 -2.32 -13.45
N ILE A 86 -4.25 -1.11 -13.84
CA ILE A 86 -4.03 -0.74 -15.24
C ILE A 86 -2.56 -0.37 -15.39
N SER A 87 -1.83 -1.14 -16.19
CA SER A 87 -0.41 -0.89 -16.44
C SER A 87 0.00 -1.46 -17.80
N ARG A 88 1.24 -1.21 -18.21
CA ARG A 88 1.83 -1.91 -19.37
C ARG A 88 2.47 -3.25 -19.00
N ILE A 89 2.31 -3.75 -17.78
CA ILE A 89 2.89 -5.02 -17.38
C ILE A 89 2.06 -6.16 -17.99
N GLU A 90 2.74 -7.13 -18.59
CA GLU A 90 2.10 -8.34 -19.10
C GLU A 90 1.28 -9.05 -18.00
N PRO A 91 -0.01 -9.36 -18.20
CA PRO A 91 -0.88 -9.91 -17.16
C PRO A 91 -0.36 -11.16 -16.45
N GLU A 92 0.31 -12.05 -17.17
CA GLU A 92 0.87 -13.26 -16.56
C GLU A 92 2.01 -12.95 -15.58
N GLN A 93 2.81 -11.91 -15.86
CA GLN A 93 3.84 -11.44 -14.93
C GLN A 93 3.20 -10.88 -13.66
N ILE A 94 2.06 -10.19 -13.76
CA ILE A 94 1.33 -9.70 -12.57
C ILE A 94 0.95 -10.88 -11.67
N PHE A 95 0.38 -11.95 -12.24
CA PHE A 95 0.00 -13.14 -11.46
C PHE A 95 1.21 -13.79 -10.77
N GLU A 96 2.34 -13.92 -11.46
CA GLU A 96 3.56 -14.46 -10.89
C GLU A 96 4.11 -13.60 -9.74
N LYS A 97 4.01 -12.26 -9.83
CA LYS A 97 4.45 -11.38 -8.74
C LYS A 97 3.47 -11.42 -7.56
N VAL A 98 2.17 -11.29 -7.78
CA VAL A 98 1.21 -11.20 -6.65
C VAL A 98 1.15 -12.49 -5.81
N LYS A 99 1.55 -13.65 -6.36
CA LYS A 99 1.74 -14.90 -5.61
C LYS A 99 2.65 -14.73 -4.39
N TYR A 100 3.70 -13.93 -4.50
CA TYR A 100 4.62 -13.68 -3.38
C TYR A 100 3.92 -13.02 -2.18
N PHE A 101 2.82 -12.30 -2.39
CA PHE A 101 2.12 -11.62 -1.31
C PHE A 101 1.29 -12.53 -0.41
N TYR A 102 1.02 -13.77 -0.85
CA TYR A 102 0.27 -14.74 -0.06
C TYR A 102 0.98 -16.08 0.12
N LEU A 103 1.93 -16.44 -0.76
CA LEU A 103 2.81 -17.61 -0.62
C LEU A 103 4.19 -17.25 -0.07
N GLY A 104 4.69 -16.03 -0.29
CA GLY A 104 6.05 -15.60 0.05
C GLY A 104 6.28 -15.26 1.53
N LYS A 105 5.49 -15.84 2.45
CA LYS A 105 5.56 -15.57 3.89
C LYS A 105 6.92 -15.90 4.53
N GLU A 106 7.79 -16.61 3.83
CA GLU A 106 9.15 -16.93 4.28
C GLU A 106 10.21 -15.94 3.76
N ASP A 107 9.86 -15.04 2.83
CA ASP A 107 10.78 -14.05 2.29
C ASP A 107 10.97 -12.89 3.27
N LYS A 108 12.20 -12.69 3.75
CA LYS A 108 12.54 -11.67 4.75
C LYS A 108 12.27 -10.24 4.28
N GLU A 109 12.43 -9.95 2.98
CA GLU A 109 12.14 -8.63 2.42
C GLU A 109 10.63 -8.40 2.40
N PHE A 110 9.87 -9.42 1.99
CA PHE A 110 8.41 -9.38 2.03
C PHE A 110 7.88 -9.21 3.45
N LEU A 111 8.40 -9.97 4.42
CA LEU A 111 7.99 -9.88 5.84
C LEU A 111 8.25 -8.48 6.42
N ARG A 112 9.40 -7.88 6.12
CA ARG A 112 9.70 -6.49 6.54
C ARG A 112 8.71 -5.50 5.94
N TRP A 113 8.41 -5.66 4.66
CA TRP A 113 7.48 -4.80 3.94
C TRP A 113 6.04 -4.95 4.47
N ASP A 114 5.57 -6.19 4.65
CA ASP A 114 4.23 -6.49 5.17
C ASP A 114 4.05 -5.99 6.60
N THR A 115 5.11 -6.06 7.42
CA THR A 115 5.15 -5.48 8.76
C THR A 115 5.01 -3.96 8.70
N LYS A 116 5.78 -3.28 7.83
CA LYS A 116 5.72 -1.83 7.64
C LYS A 116 4.34 -1.37 7.15
N ALA A 117 3.73 -2.10 6.22
CA ALA A 117 2.40 -1.80 5.68
C ALA A 117 1.26 -2.07 6.69
N SER A 118 1.48 -2.94 7.67
CA SER A 118 0.49 -3.33 8.68
C SER A 118 0.62 -2.56 10.00
N GLN A 119 1.64 -1.72 10.16
CA GLN A 119 1.81 -0.88 11.34
C GLN A 119 0.68 0.16 11.39
N SER A 120 0.04 0.29 12.55
CA SER A 120 -0.83 1.42 12.84
C SER A 120 -0.05 2.70 12.57
N CYS A 121 -0.60 3.57 11.73
CA CYS A 121 0.05 4.80 11.34
C CYS A 121 -0.81 5.99 11.76
N LEU A 122 -0.14 7.12 11.93
CA LEU A 122 -0.76 8.35 12.37
C LEU A 122 -1.11 9.17 11.13
N THR A 123 -2.40 9.34 10.90
CA THR A 123 -2.93 9.89 9.65
C THR A 123 -3.64 11.21 9.91
N LYS A 124 -3.40 12.21 9.06
CA LYS A 124 -4.17 13.46 9.05
C LYS A 124 -4.58 13.84 7.64
N VAL A 125 -5.85 14.19 7.49
CA VAL A 125 -6.44 14.65 6.23
C VAL A 125 -6.46 16.18 6.22
N SER A 126 -6.09 16.79 5.09
CA SER A 126 -6.24 18.21 4.81
C SER A 126 -7.73 18.56 4.80
N GLY A 127 -8.08 19.66 5.48
CA GLY A 127 -9.47 20.11 5.57
C GLY A 127 -10.01 20.72 4.28
N SER A 128 -9.14 21.17 3.37
CA SER A 128 -9.51 21.87 2.13
C SER A 128 -9.53 20.95 0.91
N ASP A 129 -8.50 20.11 0.76
CA ASP A 129 -8.20 19.46 -0.52
C ASP A 129 -8.25 17.93 -0.45
N GLY A 130 -8.49 17.36 0.73
CA GLY A 130 -8.58 15.91 0.92
C GLY A 130 -7.23 15.18 0.89
N ASP A 131 -6.11 15.92 0.77
CA ASP A 131 -4.76 15.38 0.86
C ASP A 131 -4.52 14.69 2.21
N VAL A 132 -3.65 13.68 2.23
CA VAL A 132 -3.44 12.85 3.43
C VAL A 132 -1.95 12.78 3.75
N VAL A 133 -1.59 13.17 4.98
CA VAL A 133 -0.27 12.85 5.55
C VAL A 133 -0.39 11.58 6.36
N VAL A 134 0.50 10.63 6.08
CA VAL A 134 0.65 9.39 6.85
C VAL A 134 2.05 9.40 7.46
N LEU A 135 2.13 9.43 8.79
CA LEU A 135 3.38 9.28 9.53
C LEU A 135 3.55 7.82 9.96
N PRO A 136 4.75 7.24 9.84
CA PRO A 136 5.05 5.87 10.24
C PRO A 136 5.22 5.76 11.77
N LEU A 137 4.21 6.24 12.52
CA LEU A 137 4.15 6.26 13.97
C LEU A 137 2.84 5.62 14.43
N ASP A 138 2.92 4.77 15.46
CA ASP A 138 1.76 4.10 16.04
C ASP A 138 0.77 5.12 16.61
N CYS A 139 -0.40 5.21 15.99
CA CYS A 139 -1.48 6.12 16.42
C CYS A 139 -2.11 5.74 17.78
N SER A 140 -1.78 4.56 18.33
CA SER A 140 -2.13 4.23 19.72
C SER A 140 -1.17 4.86 20.74
N LYS A 141 0.05 5.19 20.32
CA LYS A 141 1.10 5.79 21.16
C LYS A 141 1.22 7.30 20.99
N PHE A 142 0.99 7.78 19.77
CA PHE A 142 1.17 9.17 19.38
C PHE A 142 -0.16 9.79 18.96
N ALA A 143 -0.31 11.10 19.22
CA ALA A 143 -1.43 11.90 18.76
C ALA A 143 -0.96 12.97 17.78
N ALA A 144 -1.74 13.21 16.72
CA ALA A 144 -1.45 14.25 15.74
C ALA A 144 -1.72 15.64 16.35
N VAL A 145 -0.68 16.39 16.68
CA VAL A 145 -0.78 17.75 17.22
C VAL A 145 -0.14 18.73 16.22
N GLY A 146 -0.84 19.81 15.89
CA GLY A 146 -0.44 20.78 14.86
C GLY A 146 -1.32 20.72 13.61
N ASP A 147 -1.08 21.62 12.66
CA ASP A 147 -1.79 21.65 11.37
C ASP A 147 -1.20 20.64 10.35
N PHE A 148 -1.82 20.57 9.18
CA PHE A 148 -1.42 19.66 8.11
C PHE A 148 0.01 19.92 7.63
N GLU A 149 0.37 21.19 7.38
CA GLU A 149 1.71 21.58 6.92
C GLU A 149 2.80 21.20 7.93
N THR A 150 2.51 21.31 9.23
CA THR A 150 3.44 20.89 10.29
C THR A 150 3.70 19.39 10.23
N LEU A 151 2.65 18.59 9.99
CA LEU A 151 2.79 17.14 9.86
C LEU A 151 3.45 16.72 8.55
N GLU A 152 3.23 17.42 7.44
CA GLU A 152 3.98 17.21 6.20
C GLU A 152 5.48 17.42 6.42
N LYS A 153 5.85 18.53 7.06
CA LYS A 153 7.26 18.84 7.38
C LYS A 153 7.87 17.77 8.28
N LEU A 154 7.11 17.29 9.28
CA LEU A 154 7.56 16.19 10.13
C LEU A 154 7.74 14.89 9.34
N ASN A 155 6.79 14.54 8.46
CA ASN A 155 6.90 13.38 7.60
C ASN A 155 8.12 13.47 6.67
N PHE A 156 8.37 14.64 6.08
CA PHE A 156 9.56 14.91 5.30
C PHE A 156 10.84 14.68 6.12
N LEU A 157 10.91 15.21 7.34
CA LEU A 157 12.07 15.05 8.22
C LEU A 157 12.30 13.60 8.66
N ILE A 158 11.24 12.86 9.00
CA ILE A 158 11.32 11.45 9.36
C ILE A 158 11.94 10.66 8.20
N ASN A 159 11.50 10.91 6.98
CA ASN A 159 12.02 10.25 5.79
C ASN A 159 13.46 10.70 5.46
N GLU A 160 13.75 12.01 5.48
CA GLU A 160 15.06 12.57 5.13
C GLU A 160 16.16 12.13 6.11
N LYS A 161 15.81 11.97 7.39
CA LYS A 161 16.74 11.59 8.46
C LYS A 161 16.68 10.11 8.82
N GLU A 162 15.90 9.32 8.08
CA GLU A 162 15.70 7.88 8.32
C GLU A 162 15.31 7.58 9.78
N LEU A 163 14.50 8.44 10.41
CA LEU A 163 14.12 8.30 11.82
C LEU A 163 13.13 7.16 12.00
N THR A 164 13.39 6.34 13.00
CA THR A 164 12.51 5.23 13.40
C THR A 164 11.59 5.65 14.54
N GLU A 165 10.50 4.90 14.77
CA GLU A 165 9.62 5.14 15.93
C GLU A 165 10.37 5.17 17.27
N PRO A 166 11.33 4.26 17.56
CA PRO A 166 12.19 4.36 18.74
C PRO A 166 12.99 5.67 18.85
N ASP A 167 13.49 6.21 17.74
CA ASP A 167 14.22 7.49 17.75
C ASP A 167 13.27 8.64 18.15
N ILE A 168 12.05 8.61 17.64
CA ILE A 168 11.01 9.58 17.99
C ILE A 168 10.60 9.42 19.47
N GLU A 169 10.38 8.19 19.96
CA GLU A 169 10.11 7.91 21.38
C GLU A 169 11.24 8.43 22.30
N LEU A 170 12.50 8.26 21.88
CA LEU A 170 13.67 8.76 22.61
C LEU A 170 13.68 10.29 22.67
N ILE A 171 13.43 10.98 21.56
CA ILE A 171 13.34 12.45 21.49
C ILE A 171 12.24 12.94 22.44
N PHE A 172 11.04 12.36 22.39
CA PHE A 172 9.94 12.74 23.28
C PHE A 172 10.25 12.47 24.75
N SER A 173 10.93 11.36 25.06
CA SER A 173 11.35 11.03 26.42
C SER A 173 12.36 12.04 26.97
N ALA A 174 13.32 12.47 26.15
CA ALA A 174 14.29 13.50 26.53
C ALA A 174 13.61 14.87 26.79
N ILE A 175 12.63 15.25 25.97
CA ILE A 175 11.84 16.47 26.17
C ILE A 175 11.05 16.41 27.48
N ARG A 176 10.39 15.28 27.77
CA ARG A 176 9.60 15.08 29.00
C ARG A 176 10.46 15.12 30.28
N LEU A 177 11.68 14.61 30.24
CA LEU A 177 12.63 14.69 31.37
C LEU A 177 12.99 16.15 31.67
N LYS A 178 13.35 16.92 30.64
CA LYS A 178 13.70 18.35 30.77
C LYS A 178 12.55 19.21 31.29
N ASP A 179 11.31 18.87 30.95
CA ASP A 179 10.12 19.57 31.44
C ASP A 179 9.78 19.24 32.89
N ARG A 180 10.21 18.09 33.42
CA ARG A 180 10.11 17.76 34.85
C ARG A 180 11.16 18.50 35.67
N GLU A 181 12.41 18.47 35.22
CA GLU A 181 13.53 19.19 35.88
C GLU A 181 13.37 20.71 35.90
N ARG A 182 12.48 21.28 35.06
CA ARG A 182 12.14 22.71 35.07
C ARG A 182 10.98 23.09 36.00
N ARG A 183 10.22 22.10 36.49
CA ARG A 183 9.07 22.31 37.39
C ARG A 183 9.37 22.00 38.84
N ASP A 184 10.50 21.33 39.10
CA ASP A 184 11.10 21.13 40.42
C ASP A 184 12.09 22.26 40.75
#